data_AF-D8G5I9-F1
#
_entry.id   AF-D8G5I9-F1
#
_cell.length_a   1.000
_cell.length_b   1.000
_cell.length_c   1.000
_cell.angle_alpha   90.00
_cell.angle_beta   90.00
_cell.angle_gamma   90.00
#
_symmetry.space_group_name_H-M   'P 1'
#
loop_
_entity.id
_entity.type
_entity.pdbx_description
1 polymer ?
#
loop_
_entity_poly.entity_id
_entity_poly.type
_entity_poly.pdbx_seq_one_letter_code
_entity_poly.pdbx_strand_id
1 'polypeptide(L)'
;MMGELPTPGFTTSALENFLPEIPLTHPLKSQLEKEVLDLLAKGRNQESRYDIKNSPVATFIIKSIGFAEIEHLLKKAKDFFAGNMRSEEFLSYCDPDVVGTIATGVMKLFESRKIALGKVKLTEKALSSQ
;
A
#
# COMPACT_ATOMS: atom_id res chain seq x y z
N MET A 1 11.54 0.10 -7.16
CA MET A 1 11.17 -0.63 -5.92
C MET A 1 10.16 0.17 -5.10
N MET A 2 9.55 -0.44 -4.06
CA MET A 2 8.41 0.07 -3.27
C MET A 2 8.63 1.41 -2.51
N GLY A 3 9.77 2.09 -2.67
CA GLY A 3 10.13 3.33 -1.98
C GLY A 3 11.08 4.24 -2.77
N GLU A 4 11.10 4.16 -4.11
CA GLU A 4 11.89 5.09 -4.92
C GLU A 4 11.27 6.49 -4.93
N LEU A 5 12.11 7.51 -4.71
CA LEU A 5 11.72 8.91 -4.74
C LEU A 5 11.28 9.31 -6.17
N PRO A 6 10.25 10.16 -6.31
CA PRO A 6 9.94 10.77 -7.59
C PRO A 6 11.18 11.55 -8.06
N THR A 7 11.76 11.14 -9.19
CA THR A 7 12.84 11.91 -9.80
C THR A 7 12.21 13.13 -10.48
N PRO A 8 12.75 14.36 -10.34
CA PRO A 8 12.21 15.52 -11.05
C PRO A 8 12.10 15.23 -12.55
N GLY A 9 10.89 15.24 -13.10
CA GLY A 9 10.60 14.87 -14.50
C GLY A 9 10.07 13.44 -14.72
N PHE A 10 10.07 12.57 -13.70
CA PHE A 10 9.49 11.22 -13.74
C PHE A 10 8.47 11.01 -12.61
N THR A 11 7.19 10.96 -12.96
CA THR A 11 6.12 10.53 -12.06
C THR A 11 5.97 9.01 -12.13
N THR A 12 6.65 8.29 -11.24
CA THR A 12 6.40 6.86 -11.07
C THR A 12 5.08 6.66 -10.33
N SER A 13 4.17 5.85 -10.86
CA SER A 13 2.95 5.48 -10.13
C SER A 13 3.30 4.80 -8.80
N ALA A 14 2.56 5.12 -7.74
CA ALA A 14 2.62 4.44 -6.45
C ALA A 14 1.40 3.54 -6.27
N LEU A 15 1.47 2.57 -5.34
CA LEU A 15 0.36 1.64 -5.09
C LEU A 15 -0.90 2.38 -4.59
N GLU A 16 -0.72 3.44 -3.80
CA GLU A 16 -1.81 4.28 -3.29
C GLU A 16 -2.72 4.85 -4.39
N ASN A 17 -2.17 5.12 -5.59
CA ASN A 17 -2.93 5.62 -6.74
C ASN A 17 -3.94 4.60 -7.29
N PHE A 18 -3.85 3.34 -6.86
CA PHE A 18 -4.69 2.24 -7.33
C PHE A 18 -5.56 1.65 -6.22
N LEU A 19 -5.48 2.18 -5.00
CA LEU A 19 -6.37 1.82 -3.91
C LEU A 19 -7.60 2.73 -3.91
N PRO A 20 -8.80 2.20 -3.61
CA PRO A 20 -10.00 3.02 -3.52
C PRO A 20 -9.98 3.88 -2.25
N GLU A 21 -10.48 5.09 -2.34
CA GLU A 21 -10.83 5.87 -1.17
C GLU A 21 -12.17 5.36 -0.63
N ILE A 22 -12.15 4.84 0.60
CA ILE A 22 -13.34 4.30 1.26
C ILE A 22 -13.67 5.12 2.51
N PRO A 23 -14.97 5.24 2.85
CA PRO A 23 -15.38 5.73 4.16
C PRO A 23 -14.95 4.75 5.25
N LEU A 24 -14.91 5.22 6.49
CA LEU A 24 -14.71 4.35 7.64
C LEU A 24 -15.94 3.46 7.82
N THR A 25 -15.81 2.15 7.58
CA THR A 25 -16.93 1.19 7.69
C THR A 25 -17.17 0.72 9.13
N HIS A 26 -16.15 0.81 9.99
CA HIS A 26 -16.21 0.37 11.39
C HIS A 26 -15.98 1.53 12.37
N PRO A 27 -16.82 1.70 13.40
CA PRO A 27 -16.68 2.79 14.35
C PRO A 27 -15.40 2.66 15.19
N LEU A 28 -14.74 3.79 15.43
CA LEU A 28 -13.61 3.88 16.36
C LEU A 28 -14.13 3.84 17.80
N LYS A 29 -13.53 3.01 18.63
CA LYS A 29 -13.94 2.77 20.02
C LYS A 29 -13.17 3.61 21.04
N SER A 30 -12.02 4.15 20.66
CA SER A 30 -11.16 4.91 21.58
C SER A 30 -10.47 6.10 20.90
N GLN A 31 -10.02 7.04 21.74
CA GLN A 31 -9.18 8.15 21.30
C GLN A 31 -7.85 7.66 20.69
N LEU A 32 -7.30 6.56 21.21
CA LEU A 32 -6.07 5.94 20.68
C LEU A 32 -6.27 5.43 19.25
N GLU A 33 -7.38 4.74 18.96
CA GLU A 33 -7.69 4.27 17.60
C GLU A 33 -7.80 5.43 16.61
N LYS A 34 -8.39 6.55 17.06
CA LYS A 34 -8.48 7.78 16.27
C LYS A 34 -7.10 8.37 15.96
N GLU A 35 -6.24 8.45 16.97
CA GLU A 35 -4.86 8.94 16.80
C GLU A 35 -4.04 8.05 15.88
N VAL A 36 -4.14 6.73 16.03
CA VAL A 36 -3.46 5.78 15.15
C VAL A 36 -3.97 5.92 13.72
N LEU A 37 -5.29 5.98 13.50
CA LEU A 37 -5.83 6.15 12.14
C LEU A 37 -5.41 7.49 11.52
N ASP A 38 -5.42 8.59 12.29
CA ASP A 38 -4.96 9.90 11.82
C ASP A 38 -3.46 9.86 11.47
N LEU A 39 -2.63 9.22 12.29
CA LEU A 39 -1.21 9.04 12.03
C LEU A 39 -0.97 8.23 10.74
N LEU A 40 -1.74 7.16 10.53
CA LEU A 40 -1.61 6.32 9.33
C LEU A 40 -2.11 7.04 8.08
N ALA A 41 -3.15 7.86 8.17
CA ALA A 41 -3.76 8.53 7.02
C ALA A 41 -3.02 9.82 6.63
N LYS A 42 -2.66 10.64 7.62
CA LYS A 42 -2.12 11.99 7.43
C LYS A 42 -0.63 12.07 7.71
N GLY A 43 -0.09 11.13 8.47
CA GLY A 43 1.29 11.13 8.85
C GLY A 43 1.63 11.89 10.12
N ARG A 44 2.93 12.02 10.38
CA ARG A 44 3.44 12.87 11.45
C ARG A 44 3.34 14.34 11.04
N ASN A 45 2.90 15.19 11.97
CA ASN A 45 2.86 16.65 11.78
C ASN A 45 4.25 17.33 11.79
N GLN A 46 5.36 16.59 11.98
CA GLN A 46 6.71 17.14 11.98
C GLN A 46 7.40 16.84 10.65
N GLU A 47 7.75 17.90 9.92
CA GLU A 47 8.34 17.86 8.59
C GLU A 47 9.77 17.28 8.61
N SER A 48 9.89 15.96 8.52
CA SER A 48 11.08 15.35 7.94
C SER A 48 10.86 15.29 6.43
N ARG A 49 11.72 15.98 5.65
CA ARG A 49 11.72 15.95 4.17
C ARG A 49 11.86 14.53 3.57
N TYR A 50 12.11 13.52 4.40
CA TYR A 50 12.53 12.17 4.01
C TYR A 50 11.70 11.03 4.62
N ASP A 51 10.70 11.32 5.47
CA ASP A 51 9.84 10.28 6.05
C ASP A 51 8.71 9.91 5.07
N ILE A 52 8.46 8.61 4.91
CA ILE A 52 7.22 8.10 4.31
C ILE A 52 6.07 8.70 5.12
N LYS A 53 5.41 9.73 4.57
CA LYS A 53 4.57 10.62 5.37
C LYS A 53 3.41 9.86 5.99
N ASN A 54 2.75 8.98 5.26
CA ASN A 54 1.59 8.22 5.70
C ASN A 54 1.68 6.75 5.23
N SER A 55 0.75 5.90 5.64
CA SER A 55 0.64 4.51 5.18
C SER A 55 -0.73 4.28 4.54
N PRO A 56 -0.87 4.57 3.24
CA PRO A 56 -2.16 4.44 2.53
C PRO A 56 -2.72 3.01 2.55
N VAL A 57 -1.85 2.01 2.43
CA VAL A 57 -2.25 0.59 2.48
C VAL A 57 -2.80 0.23 3.87
N ALA A 58 -2.10 0.60 4.95
CA ALA A 58 -2.58 0.33 6.30
C ALA A 58 -3.89 1.10 6.60
N THR A 59 -3.99 2.34 6.13
CA THR A 59 -5.21 3.15 6.23
C THR A 59 -6.39 2.48 5.52
N PHE A 60 -6.19 1.99 4.30
CA PHE A 60 -7.22 1.25 3.55
C PHE A 60 -7.66 0.00 4.31
N ILE A 61 -6.72 -0.80 4.81
CA ILE A 61 -7.03 -2.03 5.55
C ILE A 61 -7.87 -1.71 6.79
N ILE A 62 -7.41 -0.78 7.65
CA ILE A 62 -8.14 -0.41 8.88
C ILE A 62 -9.53 0.15 8.55
N LYS A 63 -9.64 1.01 7.53
CA LYS A 63 -10.94 1.53 7.10
C LYS A 63 -11.88 0.45 6.57
N SER A 64 -11.34 -0.66 6.07
CA SER A 64 -12.12 -1.77 5.49
C SER A 64 -12.64 -2.75 6.56
N ILE A 65 -11.79 -3.14 7.52
CA ILE A 65 -12.07 -4.23 8.48
C ILE A 65 -12.01 -3.82 9.96
N GLY A 66 -11.57 -2.60 10.26
CA GLY A 66 -11.52 -2.05 11.61
C GLY A 66 -10.38 -2.57 12.49
N PHE A 67 -10.19 -1.92 13.64
CA PHE A 67 -9.09 -2.25 14.57
C PHE A 67 -9.23 -3.62 15.25
N ALA A 68 -10.46 -4.05 15.56
CA ALA A 68 -10.69 -5.34 16.21
C ALA A 68 -10.20 -6.51 15.34
N GLU A 69 -10.50 -6.48 14.03
CA GLU A 69 -10.03 -7.51 13.11
C GLU A 69 -8.51 -7.43 12.92
N ILE A 70 -7.93 -6.23 12.91
CA ILE A 70 -6.48 -6.06 12.84
C ILE A 70 -5.77 -6.67 14.04
N GLU A 71 -6.33 -6.56 15.25
CA GLU A 71 -5.78 -7.22 16.44
C GLU A 71 -5.82 -8.76 16.33
N HIS A 72 -6.87 -9.32 15.72
CA HIS A 72 -6.96 -10.75 15.42
C HIS A 72 -5.91 -11.17 14.39
N LEU A 73 -5.81 -10.44 13.27
CA LEU A 73 -4.83 -10.69 12.21
C LEU A 73 -3.39 -10.51 12.70
N LEU A 74 -3.11 -9.60 13.63
CA LEU A 74 -1.77 -9.41 14.18
C LEU A 74 -1.21 -10.68 14.82
N LYS A 75 -2.06 -11.50 15.46
CA LYS A 75 -1.65 -12.78 16.03
C LYS A 75 -1.20 -13.75 14.93
N LYS A 76 -2.01 -13.86 13.87
CA LYS A 76 -1.72 -14.70 12.70
C LYS A 76 -0.48 -14.21 11.94
N ALA A 77 -0.31 -12.90 11.82
CA ALA A 77 0.85 -12.29 11.18
C ALA A 77 2.15 -12.63 11.93
N LYS A 78 2.13 -12.63 13.28
CA LYS A 78 3.28 -13.06 14.08
C LYS A 78 3.65 -14.51 13.80
N ASP A 79 2.68 -15.41 13.72
CA ASP A 79 2.92 -16.83 13.38
C ASP A 79 3.50 -16.98 11.97
N PHE A 80 2.96 -16.24 11.00
CA PHE A 80 3.49 -16.19 9.63
C PHE A 80 4.95 -15.70 9.58
N PHE A 81 5.27 -14.56 10.21
CA PHE A 81 6.63 -14.04 10.21
C PHE A 81 7.62 -14.88 11.04
N ALA A 82 7.13 -15.69 11.98
CA ALA A 82 7.94 -16.68 12.69
C ALA A 82 8.23 -17.93 11.84
N GLY A 83 7.67 -18.05 10.64
CA GLY A 83 7.83 -19.21 9.76
C GLY A 83 6.93 -20.41 10.13
N ASN A 84 6.00 -20.22 11.07
CA ASN A 84 5.11 -21.28 11.55
C ASN A 84 3.84 -21.44 10.69
N MET A 85 3.65 -20.56 9.71
CA MET A 85 2.46 -20.51 8.87
C MET A 85 2.86 -20.19 7.44
N ARG A 86 2.20 -20.83 6.47
CA ARG A 86 2.42 -20.56 5.05
C ARG A 86 1.74 -19.26 4.61
N SER A 87 2.21 -18.68 3.51
CA SER A 87 1.60 -17.47 2.94
C SER A 87 0.15 -17.69 2.52
N GLU A 88 -0.17 -18.82 1.88
CA GLU A 88 -1.55 -19.10 1.45
C GLU A 88 -2.48 -19.30 2.64
N GLU A 89 -1.96 -19.91 3.71
CA GLU A 89 -2.69 -20.07 4.96
C GLU A 89 -2.93 -18.72 5.64
N PHE A 90 -1.90 -17.86 5.73
CA PHE A 90 -2.06 -16.52 6.29
C PHE A 90 -3.09 -15.69 5.52
N LEU A 91 -3.02 -15.69 4.18
CA LEU A 91 -3.97 -14.96 3.33
C LEU A 91 -5.40 -15.47 3.47
N SER A 92 -5.61 -16.74 3.85
CA SER A 92 -6.96 -17.28 4.09
C SER A 92 -7.65 -16.72 5.33
N TYR A 93 -6.89 -16.14 6.28
CA TYR A 93 -7.46 -15.45 7.44
C TYR A 93 -7.82 -13.99 7.14
N CYS A 94 -7.28 -13.41 6.06
CA CYS A 94 -7.55 -12.03 5.69
C CYS A 94 -8.90 -11.90 4.99
N ASP A 95 -9.51 -10.72 5.11
CA ASP A 95 -10.71 -10.39 4.35
C ASP A 95 -10.43 -10.50 2.82
N PRO A 96 -11.22 -11.30 2.07
CA PRO A 96 -10.93 -11.59 0.67
C PRO A 96 -11.08 -10.36 -0.23
N ASP A 97 -11.96 -9.42 0.13
CA ASP A 97 -12.16 -8.19 -0.65
C ASP A 97 -10.98 -7.23 -0.45
N VAL A 98 -10.45 -7.14 0.77
CA VAL A 98 -9.22 -6.39 1.07
C VAL A 98 -8.03 -6.96 0.31
N VAL A 99 -7.82 -8.29 0.37
CA VAL A 99 -6.73 -8.96 -0.35
C VAL A 99 -6.89 -8.77 -1.86
N GLY A 100 -8.08 -8.98 -2.40
CA GLY A 100 -8.37 -8.82 -3.83
C GLY A 100 -8.15 -7.40 -4.32
N THR A 101 -8.53 -6.40 -3.53
CA THR A 101 -8.33 -4.98 -3.85
C THR A 101 -6.84 -4.63 -3.90
N ILE A 102 -6.06 -5.03 -2.88
CA ILE A 102 -4.62 -4.77 -2.84
C ILE A 102 -3.91 -5.51 -3.99
N ALA A 103 -4.24 -6.78 -4.23
CA ALA A 103 -3.67 -7.56 -5.33
C ALA A 103 -3.94 -6.90 -6.68
N THR A 104 -5.17 -6.43 -6.92
CA THR A 104 -5.54 -5.68 -8.13
C THR A 104 -4.72 -4.39 -8.26
N GLY A 105 -4.53 -3.65 -7.16
CA GLY A 105 -3.70 -2.45 -7.13
C GLY A 105 -2.24 -2.74 -7.51
N VAL A 106 -1.68 -3.83 -6.98
CA VAL A 106 -0.32 -4.29 -7.31
C VAL A 106 -0.19 -4.66 -8.79
N MET A 107 -1.18 -5.35 -9.36
CA MET A 107 -1.21 -5.67 -10.79
C MET A 107 -1.25 -4.42 -11.66
N LYS A 108 -2.08 -3.43 -11.33
CA LYS A 108 -2.14 -2.15 -12.05
C LYS A 108 -0.82 -1.38 -11.97
N LEU A 109 -0.18 -1.37 -10.80
CA LEU A 109 1.13 -0.77 -10.61
C LEU A 109 2.22 -1.46 -11.45
N PHE A 110 2.17 -2.79 -11.54
CA PHE A 110 3.09 -3.54 -12.39
C PHE A 110 2.90 -3.19 -13.87
N GLU A 111 1.66 -3.16 -14.36
CA GLU A 111 1.38 -2.78 -15.75
C GLU A 111 1.80 -1.34 -16.06
N SER A 112 1.60 -0.39 -15.14
CA SER A 112 2.03 0.99 -15.37
C SER A 112 3.55 1.11 -15.49
N ARG A 113 4.30 0.36 -14.67
CA ARG A 113 5.77 0.28 -14.75
C ARG A 113 6.24 -0.40 -16.03
N LYS A 114 5.59 -1.49 -16.44
CA LYS A 114 5.89 -2.18 -17.70
C LYS A 114 5.71 -1.27 -18.91
N ILE A 115 4.62 -0.50 -18.96
CA ILE A 115 4.37 0.50 -20.01
C ILE A 115 5.46 1.57 -20.02
N ALA A 116 5.82 2.10 -18.84
CA ALA A 116 6.86 3.11 -18.72
C ALA A 116 8.22 2.61 -19.26
N LEU A 117 8.63 1.39 -18.90
CA LEU A 117 9.84 0.76 -19.42
C LEU A 117 9.79 0.53 -20.94
N GLY A 118 8.62 0.16 -21.48
CA GLY A 118 8.41 0.02 -22.92
C GLY A 118 8.62 1.33 -23.68
N LYS A 119 8.21 2.47 -23.10
CA LYS A 119 8.40 3.81 -23.69
C LYS A 119 9.86 4.23 -23.70
N VAL A 120 10.63 3.95 -22.64
CA VAL A 120 12.08 4.26 -22.58
C VAL A 120 12.85 3.58 -23.72
N LYS A 121 12.53 2.32 -24.03
CA LYS A 121 13.15 1.59 -25.15
C LYS A 121 12.90 2.20 -26.53
N LEU A 122 11.80 2.94 -26.72
CA LEU A 122 11.49 3.61 -27.99
C LEU A 122 12.28 4.92 -28.14
N THR A 123 12.53 5.64 -27.05
CA THR A 123 13.29 6.90 -27.06
C THR A 123 14.77 6.70 -27.31
N GLU A 124 15.40 5.66 -26.73
CA GLU A 124 16.80 5.32 -27.01
C GLU A 124 17.03 4.94 -28.48
N LYS A 125 16.09 4.18 -29.08
CA LYS A 125 16.19 3.77 -30.49
C LYS A 125 16.07 4.96 -31.46
N ALA A 126 15.33 6.00 -31.10
CA ALA A 126 15.21 7.23 -31.88
C ALA A 126 16.47 8.10 -31.81
N LEU A 127 17.21 8.06 -30.69
CA LEU A 127 18.46 8.81 -30.49
C LEU A 127 19.70 8.11 -31.10
N SER A 128 19.66 6.78 -31.30
CA SER A 128 20.74 6.03 -31.97
C SER A 128 20.59 5.95 -33.49
N SER A 129 19.59 6.62 -34.08
CA SER A 129 19.31 6.64 -35.53
C SER A 129 19.56 8.01 -36.16
N GLN A 130 20.30 8.90 -35.48
CA GLN A 130 20.81 10.17 -36.02
C GLN A 130 22.33 10.17 -36.08
#